data_AF-A0A928I9Z3-F1
#
_entry.id   AF-A0A928I9Z3-F1
#
_cell.length_a   1.000
_cell.length_b   1.000
_cell.length_c   1.000
_cell.angle_alpha   90.00
_cell.angle_beta   90.00
_cell.angle_gamma   90.00
#
_symmetry.space_group_name_H-M   'P 1'
#
loop_
_entity.id
_entity.type
_entity.pdbx_description
1 polymer ?
#
loop_
_entity_poly.entity_id
_entity_poly.type
_entity_poly.pdbx_seq_one_letter_code
_entity_poly.pdbx_strand_id
1 'polypeptide(L)' 'MSGRSLAMVYSPCQEFEGLYEGAAALAAGTIFRELEKPFYGARRLK' A
#
# COMPACT_ATOMS: atom_id res chain seq x y z
N MET A 1 22.78 -22.84 18.21
CA MET A 1 21.41 -22.41 17.89
C MET A 1 21.49 -21.43 16.73
N SER A 2 20.88 -21.80 15.59
CA SER A 2 20.97 -21.09 14.31
C SER A 2 20.48 -19.65 14.40
N GLY A 3 21.31 -18.69 13.96
CA GLY A 3 21.03 -17.24 13.94
C GLY A 3 19.97 -16.85 12.91
N ARG A 4 18.70 -17.01 13.26
CA ARG A 4 17.59 -16.36 12.54
C ARG A 4 17.50 -14.91 13.01
N SER A 5 17.91 -13.98 12.16
CA SER A 5 17.67 -12.56 12.38
C SER A 5 16.17 -12.32 12.46
N LEU A 6 15.72 -11.67 13.54
CA LEU A 6 14.31 -11.32 13.70
C LEU A 6 13.95 -10.28 12.61
N ALA A 7 12.95 -10.57 11.79
CA ALA A 7 12.43 -9.57 10.85
C ALA A 7 11.65 -8.53 11.66
N MET A 8 12.18 -7.30 11.70
CA MET A 8 11.55 -6.15 12.35
C MET A 8 11.05 -5.19 11.27
N VAL A 9 9.79 -4.76 11.38
CA VAL A 9 9.22 -3.71 10.53
C VAL A 9 8.85 -2.52 11.41
N TYR A 10 9.37 -1.35 11.06
CA TYR A 10 8.93 -0.08 11.60
C TYR A 10 7.87 0.49 10.68
N SER A 11 6.62 0.05 10.85
CA SER A 11 5.52 0.59 10.07
C SER A 11 5.14 1.96 10.64
N PRO A 12 5.09 3.03 9.82
CA PRO A 12 4.47 4.26 10.27
C PRO A 12 3.00 3.98 10.62
N CYS A 13 2.52 4.56 11.71
CA CYS A 13 1.08 4.66 11.93
C CYS A 13 0.56 5.69 10.92
N GLN A 14 -0.19 5.21 9.94
CA GLN A 14 -0.78 6.03 8.90
C GLN A 14 -2.30 5.97 9.03
N GLU A 15 -2.91 7.14 9.12
CA GLU A 15 -4.35 7.30 9.02
C GLU A 15 -4.70 7.57 7.55
N PHE A 16 -5.84 7.03 7.12
CA PHE A 16 -6.38 7.23 5.78
C PHE A 16 -7.81 7.75 5.90
N GLU A 17 -8.17 8.62 4.98
CA GLU A 17 -9.47 9.25 4.85
C GLU A 17 -10.06 8.97 3.46
N GLY A 18 -11.30 9.42 3.25
CA GLY A 18 -11.94 9.37 1.94
C GLY A 18 -12.23 7.94 1.47
N LEU A 19 -13.19 7.27 2.11
CA LEU A 19 -13.65 5.95 1.69
C LEU A 19 -14.35 6.00 0.33
N TYR A 20 -14.22 4.90 -0.41
CA TYR A 20 -15.07 4.59 -1.54
C TYR A 20 -16.39 3.95 -1.10
N GLU A 21 -17.43 4.17 -1.89
CA GLU A 21 -18.64 3.35 -1.84
C GLU A 21 -18.34 1.93 -2.34
N GLY A 22 -19.08 0.92 -1.87
CA GLY A 22 -18.69 -0.50 -2.02
C GLY A 22 -18.35 -0.95 -3.44
N ALA A 23 -19.18 -0.63 -4.43
CA ALA A 23 -18.93 -1.01 -5.82
C ALA A 23 -17.70 -0.28 -6.41
N ALA A 24 -17.48 0.98 -6.03
CA ALA A 24 -16.33 1.76 -6.47
C ALA A 24 -15.03 1.24 -5.83
N ALA A 25 -15.08 0.85 -4.55
CA ALA A 25 -13.94 0.25 -3.85
C ALA A 25 -13.51 -1.07 -4.52
N LEU A 26 -14.47 -1.89 -4.92
CA LEU A 26 -14.21 -3.14 -5.63
C LEU A 26 -13.53 -2.88 -6.99
N ALA A 27 -13.98 -1.88 -7.74
CA ALA A 27 -13.39 -1.50 -9.01
C ALA A 27 -11.97 -0.91 -8.86
N ALA A 28 -11.75 -0.08 -7.83
CA ALA A 28 -10.46 0.54 -7.55
C ALA A 28 -9.43 -0.42 -6.91
N GLY A 29 -9.88 -1.53 -6.33
CA GLY A 29 -9.01 -2.48 -5.63
C GLY A 29 -8.52 -1.99 -4.26
N THR A 30 -9.10 -0.91 -3.74
CA THR A 30 -8.81 -0.33 -2.42
C THR A 30 -10.07 0.35 -1.88
N ILE A 31 -10.24 0.36 -0.56
CA ILE A 31 -11.33 1.10 0.10
C ILE A 31 -10.99 2.58 0.32
N PHE A 32 -9.71 2.94 0.37
CA PHE A 32 -9.24 4.30 0.58
C PHE A 32 -8.83 4.95 -0.73
N ARG A 33 -9.41 6.10 -1.05
CA ARG A 33 -9.10 6.89 -2.26
C ARG A 33 -7.62 7.26 -2.35
N GLU A 34 -7.01 7.58 -1.22
CA GLU A 34 -5.61 7.96 -1.14
C GLU A 34 -4.63 6.88 -1.61
N LEU A 35 -5.06 5.62 -1.61
CA LEU A 35 -4.23 4.48 -2.03
C LEU A 35 -4.34 4.18 -3.53
N GLU A 36 -5.31 4.76 -4.23
CA GLU A 36 -5.44 4.64 -5.69
C GLU A 36 -4.44 5.57 -6.39
N LYS A 37 -3.15 5.26 -6.23
CA LYS A 37 -2.06 6.04 -6.82
C LYS A 37 -1.67 5.46 -8.17
N PRO A 38 -1.41 6.31 -9.18
CA PRO A 38 -0.89 5.85 -10.46
C PRO A 38 0.41 5.07 -10.28
N PHE A 39 0.49 3.90 -10.92
CA PHE A 39 1.71 3.09 -10.92
C PHE A 39 2.72 3.67 -11.92
N TYR A 40 3.69 4.42 -11.40
CA TYR A 40 4.80 4.96 -12.21
C TYR A 40 5.95 3.96 -12.42
N GLY A 41 5.63 2.67 -12.47
CA GLY A 41 6.56 1.53 -12.42
C GLY A 41 7.97 1.91 -12.86
N ALA A 42 8.95 1.77 -11.96
CA ALA A 42 10.29 2.31 -12.14
C ALA A 42 10.81 2.02 -13.55
N ARG A 43 10.74 3.01 -14.45
CA ARG A 43 11.50 2.95 -15.69
C ARG A 43 12.94 2.90 -15.22
N ARG A 44 13.55 1.72 -15.28
CA ARG A 44 15.01 1.63 -15.38
C ARG A 44 15.37 2.42 -16.63
N LEU A 45 15.72 3.69 -16.46
CA LEU A 45 16.58 4.37 -17.40
C LEU A 45 17.85 3.53 -17.45
N LYS A 46 18.07 2.89 -18.60
CA LYS A 46 19.33 2.19 -18.90
C LYS A 46 20.44 3.21 -19.07
#